data_AF-A0A4W3HMU2-F1
#
_entry.id   AF-A0A4W3HMU2-F1
#
_cell.length_a   1.000
_cell.length_b   1.000
_cell.length_c   1.000
_cell.angle_alpha   90.00
_cell.angle_beta   90.00
_cell.angle_gamma   90.00
#
_symmetry.space_group_name_H-M   'P 1'
#
loop_
_entity.id
_entity.type
_entity.pdbx_description
1 polymer ?
#
loop_
_entity_poly.entity_id
_entity_poly.type
_entity_poly.pdbx_seq_one_letter_code
_entity_poly.pdbx_strand_id
1 'polypeptide(L)'
;LIGKFLESLIKDVVVRYLGEHNIIRPSQHGFTKGKSCLTNRIEFFEDISSKLDKDESVDVAYLDFQKAFNKVPHKRLVQKIRAHGIGGSILTSNGKWLTGRKQRVGINGSFSDWRDVTSGVPQGSVLGPQLFTICINDLDEDIKANISKFADDTKLGGSVNTEDDIKKMQQDIDRLGDWAGRWQMKYNVGKCEVIHRGRKNSRAGYFLEGERLECVSVQRDLGVLVHQSQKVSLQVQQQLGRRTVC
;
A
#
# COMPACT_ATOMS: atom_id res chain seq x y z
N LEU A 1 -11.34 25.66 11.97
CA LEU A 1 -12.00 25.80 10.64
C LEU A 1 -11.02 26.24 9.54
N ILE A 2 -10.31 27.36 9.71
CA ILE A 2 -9.42 27.96 8.68
C ILE A 2 -8.33 26.99 8.18
N GLY A 3 -7.68 26.24 9.07
CA GLY A 3 -6.62 25.29 8.67
C GLY A 3 -7.11 24.17 7.74
N LYS A 4 -8.29 23.60 8.01
CA LYS A 4 -8.89 22.55 7.17
C LYS A 4 -9.33 23.08 5.81
N PHE A 5 -9.79 24.33 5.76
CA PHE A 5 -10.15 24.99 4.51
C PHE A 5 -8.93 25.20 3.60
N LEU A 6 -7.84 25.77 4.15
CA LEU A 6 -6.58 25.93 3.43
C LEU A 6 -6.00 24.59 2.95
N GLU A 7 -6.05 23.57 3.82
CA GLU A 7 -5.62 22.22 3.47
C GLU A 7 -6.44 21.63 2.31
N SER A 8 -7.76 21.87 2.29
CA SER A 8 -8.61 21.43 1.18
C SER A 8 -8.26 22.12 -0.13
N LEU A 9 -8.00 23.44 -0.12
CA LEU A 9 -7.57 24.19 -1.30
C LEU A 9 -6.24 23.65 -1.84
N ILE A 10 -5.27 23.41 -0.96
CA ILE A 10 -3.99 22.82 -1.34
C ILE A 10 -4.19 21.42 -1.93
N LYS A 11 -5.03 20.59 -1.30
CA LYS A 11 -5.37 19.25 -1.80
C LYS A 11 -5.96 19.33 -3.21
N ASP A 12 -6.87 20.26 -3.48
CA ASP A 12 -7.46 20.40 -4.82
C ASP A 12 -6.42 20.81 -5.87
N VAL A 13 -5.48 21.70 -5.53
CA VAL A 13 -4.36 22.06 -6.41
C VAL A 13 -3.44 20.87 -6.66
N VAL A 14 -3.06 20.14 -5.61
CA VAL A 14 -2.18 18.96 -5.72
C VAL A 14 -2.84 17.86 -6.54
N VAL A 15 -4.11 17.52 -6.27
CA VAL A 15 -4.83 16.49 -7.01
C VAL A 15 -4.97 16.85 -8.49
N ARG A 16 -5.23 18.12 -8.80
CA ARG A 16 -5.28 18.59 -10.19
C ARG A 16 -3.93 18.40 -10.89
N TYR A 17 -2.85 18.86 -10.25
CA TYR A 17 -1.49 18.70 -10.78
C TYR A 17 -1.11 17.22 -11.00
N LEU A 18 -1.40 16.35 -10.02
CA LEU A 18 -1.14 14.91 -10.13
C LEU A 18 -1.90 14.29 -11.32
N GLY A 19 -3.13 14.73 -11.58
CA GLY A 19 -3.96 14.26 -12.69
C GLY A 19 -3.51 14.79 -14.06
N GLU A 20 -3.26 16.09 -14.18
CA GLU A 20 -2.83 16.73 -15.44
C GLU A 20 -1.49 16.19 -15.94
N HIS A 21 -0.60 15.79 -15.04
CA HIS A 21 0.72 15.27 -15.36
C HIS A 21 0.83 13.74 -15.29
N ASN A 22 -0.27 13.01 -15.02
CA ASN A 22 -0.29 11.55 -14.87
C ASN A 22 0.82 11.02 -13.92
N ILE A 23 1.01 11.69 -12.79
CA ILE A 23 2.13 11.40 -11.88
C ILE A 23 1.95 10.08 -11.12
N ILE A 24 0.70 9.77 -10.75
CA ILE A 24 0.40 8.58 -9.94
C ILE A 24 0.42 7.34 -10.83
N ARG A 25 1.22 6.35 -10.45
CA ARG A 25 1.34 5.10 -11.20
C ARG A 25 -0.01 4.35 -11.24
N PRO A 26 -0.35 3.68 -12.37
CA PRO A 26 -1.65 2.99 -12.53
C PRO A 26 -1.93 1.91 -11.48
N SER A 27 -0.87 1.31 -10.90
CA SER A 27 -0.95 0.31 -9.84
C SER A 27 -1.57 0.83 -8.53
N GLN A 28 -1.66 2.15 -8.32
CA GLN A 28 -2.24 2.76 -7.12
C GLN A 28 -3.70 3.14 -7.30
N HIS A 29 -4.58 2.46 -6.57
CA HIS A 29 -6.03 2.70 -6.59
C HIS A 29 -6.53 3.49 -5.37
N GLY A 30 -5.80 3.47 -4.25
CA GLY A 30 -6.18 4.20 -3.05
C GLY A 30 -6.02 5.70 -3.23
N PHE A 31 -7.07 6.45 -2.88
CA PHE A 31 -7.14 7.91 -3.01
C PHE A 31 -6.93 8.45 -4.45
N THR A 32 -7.01 7.59 -5.47
CA THR A 32 -6.92 7.95 -6.88
C THR A 32 -8.32 8.14 -7.47
N LYS A 33 -8.54 9.25 -8.17
CA LYS A 33 -9.85 9.55 -8.81
C LYS A 33 -10.19 8.45 -9.83
N GLY A 34 -11.43 7.95 -9.79
CA GLY A 34 -11.90 6.91 -10.73
C GLY A 34 -11.45 5.49 -10.38
N LYS A 35 -10.66 5.31 -9.31
CA LYS A 35 -10.27 4.00 -8.79
C LYS A 35 -11.00 3.72 -7.47
N SER A 36 -11.15 2.44 -7.15
CA SER A 36 -11.87 1.91 -5.99
C SER A 36 -11.33 0.55 -5.56
N CYS A 37 -11.72 0.06 -4.37
CA CYS A 37 -11.39 -1.30 -3.94
C CYS A 37 -11.85 -2.36 -4.95
N LEU A 38 -12.97 -2.10 -5.64
CA LEU A 38 -13.52 -3.00 -6.65
C LEU A 38 -12.63 -3.05 -7.90
N THR A 39 -12.30 -1.89 -8.48
CA THR A 39 -11.41 -1.82 -9.65
C THR A 39 -10.04 -2.44 -9.35
N ASN A 40 -9.52 -2.22 -8.14
CA ASN A 40 -8.23 -2.76 -7.69
C ASN A 40 -8.24 -4.29 -7.71
N ARG A 41 -9.29 -4.88 -7.13
CA ARG A 41 -9.46 -6.32 -7.10
C ARG A 41 -9.73 -6.90 -8.50
N ILE A 42 -10.59 -6.26 -9.30
CA ILE A 42 -10.92 -6.76 -10.65
C ILE A 42 -9.66 -6.78 -11.51
N GLU A 43 -8.97 -5.65 -11.65
CA GLU A 43 -7.77 -5.53 -12.50
C GLU A 43 -6.68 -6.53 -12.05
N PHE A 44 -6.47 -6.68 -10.74
CA PHE A 44 -5.49 -7.63 -10.23
C PHE A 44 -5.90 -9.09 -10.49
N PHE A 45 -7.11 -9.49 -10.08
CA PHE A 45 -7.52 -10.89 -10.19
C PHE A 45 -7.90 -11.33 -11.60
N GLU A 46 -8.18 -10.42 -12.52
CA GLU A 46 -8.33 -10.73 -13.94
C GLU A 46 -7.00 -11.25 -14.52
N ASP A 47 -5.90 -10.57 -14.23
CA ASP A 47 -4.55 -11.03 -14.59
C ASP A 47 -4.23 -12.39 -13.96
N ILE A 48 -4.48 -12.55 -12.66
CA ILE A 48 -4.25 -13.84 -11.95
C ILE A 48 -5.12 -14.97 -12.54
N SER A 49 -6.38 -14.70 -12.85
CA SER A 49 -7.29 -15.70 -13.43
C SER A 49 -6.83 -16.09 -14.83
N SER A 50 -6.41 -15.13 -15.66
CA SER A 50 -5.91 -15.38 -17.00
C SER A 50 -4.67 -16.28 -17.05
N LYS A 51 -3.80 -16.19 -16.02
CA LYS A 51 -2.65 -17.07 -15.85
C LYS A 51 -3.07 -18.48 -15.44
N LEU A 52 -4.01 -18.59 -14.48
CA LEU A 52 -4.52 -19.87 -14.01
C LEU A 52 -5.30 -20.63 -15.09
N ASP A 53 -6.02 -19.92 -15.98
CA ASP A 53 -6.71 -20.50 -17.13
C ASP A 53 -5.75 -21.11 -18.16
N LYS A 54 -4.49 -20.67 -18.16
CA LYS A 54 -3.38 -21.24 -18.95
C LYS A 54 -2.66 -22.37 -18.20
N ASP A 55 -3.24 -22.88 -17.13
CA ASP A 55 -2.67 -23.92 -16.25
C ASP A 55 -1.32 -23.51 -15.60
N GLU A 56 -1.06 -22.20 -15.51
CA GLU A 56 0.09 -21.67 -14.78
C GLU A 56 -0.14 -21.75 -13.26
N SER A 57 0.95 -21.86 -12.51
CA SER A 57 0.95 -21.66 -11.06
C SER A 57 1.27 -20.21 -10.74
N VAL A 58 0.55 -19.64 -9.76
CA VAL A 58 0.65 -18.23 -9.40
C VAL A 58 0.75 -18.10 -7.89
N ASP A 59 1.68 -17.28 -7.42
CA ASP A 59 1.77 -16.88 -6.02
C ASP A 59 1.36 -15.42 -5.87
N VAL A 60 0.63 -15.13 -4.79
CA VAL A 60 0.21 -13.78 -4.42
C VAL A 60 0.73 -13.47 -3.02
N ALA A 61 1.66 -12.53 -2.92
CA ALA A 61 2.14 -11.99 -1.65
C ALA A 61 1.33 -10.74 -1.27
N TYR A 62 0.82 -10.72 -0.04
CA TYR A 62 0.15 -9.60 0.59
C TYR A 62 1.10 -8.98 1.59
N LEU A 63 1.30 -7.66 1.49
CA LEU A 63 2.32 -6.93 2.23
C LEU A 63 1.66 -5.83 3.07
N ASP A 64 1.97 -5.82 4.36
CA ASP A 64 1.41 -4.92 5.37
C ASP A 64 2.51 -4.01 5.93
N PHE A 65 2.35 -2.69 5.81
CA PHE A 65 3.27 -1.74 6.40
C PHE A 65 3.01 -1.55 7.90
N GLN A 66 4.07 -1.40 8.69
CA GLN A 66 3.93 -1.10 10.12
C GLN A 66 3.43 0.34 10.33
N LYS A 67 2.12 0.51 10.59
CA LYS A 67 1.50 1.82 10.87
C LYS A 67 1.83 2.86 9.78
N ALA A 68 1.59 2.50 8.51
CA ALA A 68 2.08 3.22 7.32
C ALA A 68 1.93 4.76 7.41
N PHE A 69 0.72 5.26 7.66
CA PHE A 69 0.44 6.69 7.75
C PHE A 69 1.19 7.41 8.87
N ASN A 70 1.52 6.73 9.97
CA ASN A 70 2.25 7.31 11.11
C ASN A 70 3.77 7.30 10.90
N LYS A 71 4.27 6.48 9.97
CA LYS A 71 5.70 6.28 9.75
C LYS A 71 6.29 7.10 8.62
N VAL A 72 5.47 7.74 7.78
CA VAL A 72 5.93 8.56 6.65
C VAL A 72 6.98 9.61 7.08
N PRO A 73 8.27 9.47 6.73
CA PRO A 73 9.30 10.39 7.22
C PRO A 73 9.22 11.73 6.48
N HIS A 74 9.08 12.83 7.22
CA HIS A 74 8.79 14.14 6.61
C HIS A 74 9.88 14.61 5.64
N LYS A 75 11.15 14.41 5.98
CA LYS A 75 12.28 14.81 5.11
C LYS A 75 12.25 14.07 3.77
N ARG A 76 11.98 12.77 3.81
CA ARG A 76 11.90 11.91 2.61
C ARG A 76 10.65 12.20 1.78
N LEU A 77 9.52 12.44 2.44
CA LEU A 77 8.30 12.89 1.77
C LEU A 77 8.53 14.20 1.02
N VAL A 78 9.16 15.20 1.65
CA VAL A 78 9.51 16.48 0.99
C VAL A 78 10.41 16.26 -0.24
N GLN A 79 11.37 15.33 -0.17
CA GLN A 79 12.20 14.96 -1.32
C GLN A 79 11.35 14.37 -2.46
N LYS A 80 10.44 13.44 -2.18
CA LYS A 80 9.54 12.86 -3.19
C LYS A 80 8.61 13.90 -3.82
N ILE A 81 8.03 14.80 -3.01
CA ILE A 81 7.18 15.89 -3.51
C ILE A 81 7.97 16.75 -4.52
N ARG A 82 9.22 17.12 -4.18
CA ARG A 82 10.09 17.89 -5.08
C ARG A 82 10.46 17.12 -6.36
N ALA A 83 10.75 15.83 -6.23
CA ALA A 83 11.09 14.97 -7.37
C ALA A 83 9.93 14.86 -8.38
N HIS A 84 8.69 14.97 -7.92
CA HIS A 84 7.50 15.03 -8.78
C HIS A 84 7.16 16.43 -9.29
N GLY A 85 8.06 17.41 -9.18
CA GLY A 85 7.85 18.77 -9.72
C GLY A 85 6.90 19.66 -8.91
N ILE A 86 6.36 19.15 -7.80
CA ILE A 86 5.53 19.96 -6.89
C ILE A 86 6.50 20.85 -6.10
N GLY A 87 6.49 22.14 -6.40
CA GLY A 87 7.49 23.15 -6.01
C GLY A 87 6.91 24.40 -5.32
N GLY A 88 7.78 25.36 -4.99
CA GLY A 88 7.38 26.75 -4.71
C GLY A 88 6.56 26.97 -3.43
N SER A 89 5.65 27.94 -3.46
CA SER A 89 4.81 28.36 -2.32
C SER A 89 3.97 27.22 -1.72
N ILE A 90 3.56 26.26 -2.55
CA ILE A 90 2.84 25.04 -2.15
C ILE A 90 3.72 24.18 -1.24
N LEU A 91 5.00 23.99 -1.58
CA LEU A 91 5.97 23.29 -0.76
C LEU A 91 6.44 24.10 0.45
N THR A 92 6.49 25.42 0.37
CA THR A 92 6.78 26.27 1.54
C THR A 92 5.65 26.17 2.57
N SER A 93 4.40 26.04 2.11
CA SER A 93 3.23 25.87 2.96
C SER A 93 3.10 24.44 3.49
N ASN A 94 3.29 23.42 2.64
CA ASN A 94 3.29 22.00 3.01
C ASN A 94 4.51 21.60 3.85
N GLY A 95 5.67 22.20 3.56
CA GLY A 95 6.89 22.06 4.33
C GLY A 95 6.68 22.59 5.75
N LYS A 96 6.07 23.77 5.93
CA LYS A 96 5.66 24.26 7.25
C LYS A 96 4.56 23.42 7.91
N TRP A 97 3.70 22.77 7.12
CA TRP A 97 2.68 21.85 7.64
C TRP A 97 3.27 20.53 8.16
N LEU A 98 4.33 20.02 7.53
CA LEU A 98 5.06 18.84 7.97
C LEU A 98 6.10 19.17 9.07
N THR A 99 6.81 20.28 8.94
CA THR A 99 7.97 20.63 9.78
C THR A 99 7.61 21.47 11.00
N GLY A 100 8.43 21.41 12.05
CA GLY A 100 8.23 22.22 13.27
C GLY A 100 7.05 21.76 14.14
N ARG A 101 6.43 20.63 13.82
CA ARG A 101 5.35 20.04 14.61
C ARG A 101 5.89 19.51 15.92
N LYS A 102 5.18 19.82 17.01
CA LYS A 102 5.42 19.24 18.34
C LYS A 102 4.16 18.53 18.84
N GLN A 103 4.36 17.49 19.63
CA GLN A 103 3.31 16.75 20.31
C GLN A 103 3.66 16.55 21.78
N ARG A 104 2.64 16.36 22.61
CA ARG A 104 2.76 15.95 24.02
C ARG A 104 1.56 15.09 24.40
N VAL A 105 1.68 14.28 25.43
CA VAL A 105 0.60 13.43 25.95
C VAL A 105 0.02 14.08 27.19
N GLY A 106 -1.31 14.15 27.27
CA GLY A 106 -2.03 14.63 28.44
C GLY A 106 -2.83 13.50 29.09
N ILE A 107 -2.64 13.25 30.38
CA ILE A 107 -3.43 12.29 31.16
C ILE A 107 -3.84 12.97 32.47
N ASN A 108 -5.15 12.97 32.77
CA ASN A 108 -5.71 13.52 34.01
C ASN A 108 -5.21 14.94 34.35
N GLY A 109 -5.15 15.83 33.35
CA GLY A 109 -4.72 17.21 33.53
C GLY A 109 -3.21 17.43 33.61
N SER A 110 -2.41 16.36 33.68
CA SER A 110 -0.95 16.42 33.60
C SER A 110 -0.48 16.25 32.16
N PHE A 111 0.57 16.98 31.76
CA PHE A 111 1.12 16.95 30.40
C PHE A 111 2.58 16.53 30.41
N SER A 112 2.97 15.71 29.43
CA SER A 112 4.39 15.45 29.14
C SER A 112 5.06 16.68 28.53
N ASP A 113 6.39 16.63 28.46
CA ASP A 113 7.16 17.57 27.66
C ASP A 113 6.75 17.53 26.18
N TRP A 114 6.95 18.66 25.51
CA TRP A 114 6.83 18.75 24.07
C TRP A 114 7.94 17.95 23.38
N ARG A 115 7.57 17.13 22.40
CA ARG A 115 8.46 16.36 21.54
C ARG A 115 8.22 16.71 20.09
N ASP A 116 9.28 16.79 19.29
CA ASP A 116 9.14 17.02 17.86
C ASP A 116 8.49 15.82 17.16
N VAL A 117 7.67 16.11 16.16
CA VAL A 117 7.05 15.13 15.27
C VAL A 117 7.83 15.11 13.97
N THR A 118 8.56 14.03 13.74
CA THR A 118 9.46 13.89 12.57
C THR A 118 8.93 12.96 11.48
N SER A 119 7.81 12.27 11.76
CA SER A 119 7.16 11.34 10.85
C SER A 119 5.64 11.36 10.99
N GLY A 120 5.00 10.83 9.96
CA GLY A 120 3.57 10.60 9.87
C GLY A 120 2.81 11.74 9.22
N VAL A 121 1.77 11.39 8.48
CA VAL A 121 0.74 12.33 8.06
C VAL A 121 -0.36 12.36 9.12
N PRO A 122 -0.80 13.54 9.59
CA PRO A 122 -1.80 13.63 10.65
C PRO A 122 -3.11 12.92 10.28
N GLN A 123 -3.64 12.13 11.21
CA GLN A 123 -4.94 11.49 11.06
C GLN A 123 -6.06 12.55 10.97
N GLY A 124 -7.02 12.37 10.06
CA GLY A 124 -8.08 13.36 9.79
C GLY A 124 -7.64 14.54 8.92
N SER A 125 -6.40 14.49 8.41
CA SER A 125 -5.90 15.36 7.35
C SER A 125 -6.61 15.08 6.04
N VAL A 126 -7.04 16.15 5.37
CA VAL A 126 -7.65 16.11 4.03
C VAL A 126 -6.57 15.95 2.94
N LEU A 127 -5.36 16.44 3.19
CA LEU A 127 -4.22 16.36 2.27
C LEU A 127 -3.35 15.11 2.49
N GLY A 128 -3.32 14.58 3.72
CA GLY A 128 -2.50 13.47 4.17
C GLY A 128 -2.59 12.22 3.28
N PRO A 129 -3.79 11.78 2.85
CA PRO A 129 -3.91 10.67 1.91
C PRO A 129 -3.17 10.88 0.59
N GLN A 130 -3.20 12.09 0.03
CA GLN A 130 -2.51 12.38 -1.23
C GLN A 130 -0.99 12.44 -1.05
N LEU A 131 -0.53 12.94 0.09
CA LEU A 131 0.89 12.89 0.44
C LEU A 131 1.37 11.46 0.65
N PHE A 132 0.52 10.59 1.20
CA PHE A 132 0.81 9.17 1.32
C PHE A 132 0.90 8.51 -0.06
N THR A 133 -0.06 8.77 -0.95
CA THR A 133 -0.02 8.28 -2.34
C THR A 133 1.28 8.70 -3.05
N ILE A 134 1.71 9.97 -2.92
CA ILE A 134 3.00 10.44 -3.44
C ILE A 134 4.17 9.69 -2.79
N CYS A 135 4.10 9.42 -1.48
CA CYS A 135 5.17 8.75 -0.74
C CYS A 135 5.47 7.35 -1.28
N ILE A 136 4.44 6.58 -1.62
CA ILE A 136 4.56 5.18 -2.06
C ILE A 136 4.48 5.03 -3.58
N ASN A 137 4.49 6.13 -4.33
CA ASN A 137 4.23 6.13 -5.76
C ASN A 137 5.29 5.37 -6.58
N ASP A 138 6.53 5.32 -6.08
CA ASP A 138 7.66 4.61 -6.67
C ASP A 138 7.90 3.24 -6.03
N LEU A 139 6.99 2.74 -5.19
CA LEU A 139 7.12 1.44 -4.54
C LEU A 139 7.25 0.30 -5.55
N ASP A 140 6.56 0.44 -6.68
CA ASP A 140 6.54 -0.51 -7.80
C ASP A 140 7.55 -0.17 -8.91
N GLU A 141 8.55 0.67 -8.62
CA GLU A 141 9.66 0.86 -9.53
C GLU A 141 10.50 -0.41 -9.64
N ASP A 142 10.79 -0.83 -10.87
CA ASP A 142 11.53 -2.06 -11.22
C ASP A 142 10.94 -3.41 -10.79
N ILE A 143 9.71 -3.42 -10.27
CA ILE A 143 8.95 -4.64 -10.00
C ILE A 143 8.46 -5.27 -11.32
N LYS A 144 8.66 -6.59 -11.48
CA LYS A 144 8.30 -7.33 -12.70
C LYS A 144 6.97 -8.05 -12.60
N ALA A 145 6.65 -8.58 -11.43
CA ALA A 145 5.36 -9.17 -11.13
C ALA A 145 4.24 -8.11 -11.12
N ASN A 146 2.99 -8.56 -11.24
CA ASN A 146 1.84 -7.68 -11.18
C ASN A 146 1.70 -7.16 -9.75
N ILE A 147 1.79 -5.84 -9.56
CA ILE A 147 1.67 -5.20 -8.25
C ILE A 147 0.49 -4.24 -8.24
N SER A 148 -0.28 -4.29 -7.16
CA SER A 148 -1.45 -3.46 -6.98
C SER A 148 -1.52 -2.92 -5.56
N LYS A 149 -1.83 -1.64 -5.44
CA LYS A 149 -1.82 -0.88 -4.19
C LYS A 149 -3.19 -0.26 -3.94
N PHE A 150 -3.64 -0.29 -2.70
CA PHE A 150 -4.79 0.48 -2.25
C PHE A 150 -4.47 1.10 -0.89
N ALA A 151 -4.14 2.40 -0.90
CA ALA A 151 -3.54 3.04 0.27
C ALA A 151 -2.26 2.27 0.66
N ASP A 152 -2.16 1.81 1.90
CA ASP A 152 -1.04 1.02 2.41
C ASP A 152 -1.11 -0.47 2.08
N ASP A 153 -2.29 -1.01 1.74
CA ASP A 153 -2.43 -2.41 1.32
C ASP A 153 -1.73 -2.61 -0.03
N THR A 154 -0.74 -3.51 -0.05
CA THR A 154 0.01 -3.86 -1.27
C THR A 154 -0.09 -5.36 -1.52
N LYS A 155 -0.34 -5.74 -2.78
CA LYS A 155 -0.27 -7.13 -3.22
C LYS A 155 0.56 -7.27 -4.48
N LEU A 156 1.34 -8.33 -4.51
CA LEU A 156 2.25 -8.72 -5.58
C LEU A 156 1.85 -10.11 -6.08
N GLY A 157 1.64 -10.28 -7.38
CA GLY A 157 1.20 -11.52 -8.00
C GLY A 157 2.05 -11.88 -9.21
N GLY A 158 2.59 -13.09 -9.22
CA GLY A 158 3.49 -13.55 -10.28
C GLY A 158 3.30 -15.03 -10.59
N SER A 159 3.52 -15.40 -11.86
CA SER A 159 3.63 -16.81 -12.25
C SER A 159 4.86 -17.43 -11.60
N VAL A 160 4.78 -18.71 -11.22
CA VAL A 160 5.81 -19.46 -10.47
C VAL A 160 5.94 -20.88 -11.01
N ASN A 161 5.99 -21.01 -12.34
CA ASN A 161 6.01 -22.31 -13.02
C ASN A 161 7.39 -22.98 -12.94
N THR A 162 8.44 -22.16 -12.81
CA THR A 162 9.84 -22.60 -12.80
C THR A 162 10.57 -22.05 -11.58
N GLU A 163 11.74 -22.63 -11.26
CA GLU A 163 12.61 -22.08 -10.22
C GLU A 163 13.04 -20.64 -10.52
N ASP A 164 13.23 -20.29 -11.78
CA ASP A 164 13.60 -18.93 -12.17
C ASP A 164 12.46 -17.94 -11.97
N ASP A 165 11.21 -18.37 -12.13
CA ASP A 165 10.04 -17.55 -11.82
C ASP A 165 9.91 -17.30 -10.31
N ILE A 166 10.14 -18.33 -9.49
CA ILE A 166 10.21 -18.22 -8.03
C ILE A 166 11.31 -17.24 -7.61
N LYS A 167 12.51 -17.34 -8.22
CA LYS A 167 13.61 -16.40 -7.96
C LYS A 167 13.24 -14.96 -8.34
N LYS A 168 12.57 -14.74 -9.48
CA LYS A 168 12.11 -13.41 -9.88
C LYS A 168 11.10 -12.84 -8.88
N MET A 169 10.16 -13.66 -8.42
CA MET A 169 9.18 -13.26 -7.39
C MET A 169 9.89 -12.89 -6.08
N GLN A 170 10.86 -13.68 -5.62
CA GLN A 170 11.67 -13.36 -4.46
C GLN A 170 12.46 -12.04 -4.66
N GLN A 171 13.08 -11.84 -5.83
CA GLN A 171 13.80 -10.60 -6.13
C GLN A 171 12.88 -9.36 -6.10
N ASP A 172 11.63 -9.48 -6.54
CA ASP A 172 10.66 -8.39 -6.42
C ASP A 172 10.31 -8.11 -4.95
N ILE A 173 10.16 -9.15 -4.12
CA ILE A 173 9.95 -8.99 -2.67
C ILE A 173 11.18 -8.35 -2.00
N ASP A 174 12.40 -8.74 -2.40
CA ASP A 174 13.64 -8.14 -1.91
C ASP A 174 13.73 -6.66 -2.26
N ARG A 175 13.38 -6.29 -3.51
CA ARG A 175 13.31 -4.88 -3.95
C ARG A 175 12.32 -4.07 -3.10
N LEU A 176 11.18 -4.65 -2.75
CA LEU A 176 10.20 -4.02 -1.86
C LEU A 176 10.76 -3.82 -0.45
N GLY A 177 11.48 -4.82 0.09
CA GLY A 177 12.19 -4.71 1.37
C GLY A 177 13.29 -3.63 1.36
N ASP A 178 14.10 -3.58 0.30
CA ASP A 178 15.13 -2.56 0.11
C ASP A 178 14.52 -1.15 -0.01
N TRP A 179 13.41 -1.02 -0.74
CA TRP A 179 12.65 0.22 -0.81
C TRP A 179 12.15 0.62 0.58
N ALA A 180 11.58 -0.31 1.36
CA ALA A 180 11.09 -0.05 2.71
C ALA A 180 12.20 0.45 3.65
N GLY A 181 13.38 -0.17 3.60
CA GLY A 181 14.57 0.28 4.33
C GLY A 181 15.02 1.68 3.91
N ARG A 182 15.18 1.89 2.59
CA ARG A 182 15.59 3.18 2.00
C ARG A 182 14.61 4.30 2.29
N TRP A 183 13.32 4.01 2.42
CA TRP A 183 12.26 4.99 2.65
C TRP A 183 11.70 5.01 4.08
N GLN A 184 12.22 4.18 5.00
CA GLN A 184 11.84 4.13 6.43
C GLN A 184 10.36 3.75 6.62
N MET A 185 9.85 2.97 5.67
CA MET A 185 8.50 2.47 5.61
C MET A 185 8.52 0.97 5.86
N LYS A 186 8.89 0.57 7.09
CA LYS A 186 9.08 -0.85 7.44
C LYS A 186 7.81 -1.67 7.26
N TYR A 187 7.98 -2.91 6.82
CA TYR A 187 6.89 -3.89 6.84
C TYR A 187 6.64 -4.42 8.24
N ASN A 188 5.42 -4.92 8.43
CA ASN A 188 5.05 -5.78 9.54
C ASN A 188 5.07 -7.22 9.03
N VAL A 189 6.26 -7.82 9.00
CA VAL A 189 6.48 -9.10 8.29
C VAL A 189 5.58 -10.21 8.83
N GLY A 190 5.29 -10.23 10.13
CA GLY A 190 4.34 -11.16 10.75
C GLY A 190 2.86 -10.98 10.36
N LYS A 191 2.52 -9.99 9.54
CA LYS A 191 1.21 -9.85 8.88
C LYS A 191 1.30 -9.92 7.36
N CYS A 192 2.49 -10.18 6.82
CA CYS A 192 2.69 -10.38 5.40
C CYS A 192 2.49 -11.86 5.10
N GLU A 193 1.64 -12.16 4.13
CA GLU A 193 1.09 -13.49 3.89
C GLU A 193 1.19 -13.84 2.40
N VAL A 194 1.33 -15.12 2.08
CA VAL A 194 1.39 -15.64 0.70
C VAL A 194 0.27 -16.63 0.47
N ILE A 195 -0.46 -16.45 -0.64
CA ILE A 195 -1.40 -17.44 -1.17
C ILE A 195 -0.80 -18.09 -2.42
N HIS A 196 -0.72 -19.42 -2.39
CA HIS A 196 -0.36 -20.24 -3.54
C HIS A 196 -1.59 -20.65 -4.35
N ARG A 197 -1.52 -20.52 -5.68
CA ARG A 197 -2.59 -20.91 -6.61
C ARG A 197 -2.04 -21.71 -7.78
N GLY A 198 -2.92 -22.54 -8.36
CA GLY A 198 -2.59 -23.45 -9.46
C GLY A 198 -2.37 -24.88 -8.98
N ARG A 199 -2.76 -25.85 -9.81
CA ARG A 199 -2.76 -27.28 -9.44
C ARG A 199 -1.35 -27.85 -9.29
N LYS A 200 -0.40 -27.28 -10.04
CA LYS A 200 1.00 -27.72 -10.12
C LYS A 200 1.95 -26.87 -9.25
N ASN A 201 1.40 -26.02 -8.38
CA ASN A 201 2.17 -25.06 -7.62
C ASN A 201 3.08 -25.77 -6.60
N SER A 202 4.38 -25.45 -6.61
CA SER A 202 5.41 -26.05 -5.75
C SER A 202 5.39 -25.52 -4.31
N ARG A 203 4.58 -24.50 -4.02
CA ARG A 203 4.41 -23.85 -2.71
C ARG A 203 5.73 -23.31 -2.17
N ALA A 204 6.43 -22.53 -2.99
CA ALA A 204 7.71 -21.94 -2.64
C ALA A 204 7.61 -21.05 -1.39
N GLY A 205 8.66 -21.05 -0.56
CA GLY A 205 8.77 -20.12 0.56
C GLY A 205 9.44 -18.82 0.12
N TYR A 206 8.89 -17.69 0.56
CA TYR A 206 9.46 -16.37 0.34
C TYR A 206 9.90 -15.72 1.64
N PHE A 207 10.87 -14.81 1.55
CA PHE A 207 11.41 -14.06 2.68
C PHE A 207 11.27 -12.55 2.43
N LEU A 208 11.00 -11.79 3.49
CA LEU A 208 10.97 -10.34 3.47
C LEU A 208 11.74 -9.83 4.69
N GLU A 209 12.69 -8.93 4.47
CA GLU A 209 13.56 -8.40 5.54
C GLU A 209 14.27 -9.52 6.36
N GLY A 210 14.53 -10.68 5.73
CA GLY A 210 15.17 -11.85 6.36
C GLY A 210 14.21 -12.81 7.10
N GLU A 211 12.93 -12.46 7.22
CA GLU A 211 11.91 -13.29 7.86
C GLU A 211 11.05 -14.00 6.81
N ARG A 212 10.67 -15.26 7.06
CA ARG A 212 9.85 -16.05 6.14
C ARG A 212 8.40 -15.57 6.17
N LEU A 213 7.80 -15.33 5.01
CA LEU A 213 6.38 -14.99 4.88
C LEU A 213 5.49 -16.19 5.23
N GLU A 214 4.38 -15.92 5.91
CA GLU A 214 3.42 -16.96 6.28
C GLU A 214 2.60 -17.41 5.07
N CYS A 215 2.50 -18.71 4.82
CA CYS A 215 1.69 -19.26 3.75
C CYS A 215 0.27 -19.54 4.27
N VAL A 216 -0.73 -18.89 3.68
CA VAL A 216 -2.14 -19.03 4.10
C VAL A 216 -3.03 -19.56 2.98
N SER A 217 -4.13 -20.19 3.38
CA SER A 217 -5.15 -20.66 2.43
C SER A 217 -6.22 -19.59 2.14
N VAL A 218 -6.34 -18.59 3.01
CA VAL A 218 -7.34 -17.51 2.95
C VAL A 218 -6.72 -16.19 3.40
N GLN A 219 -6.90 -15.14 2.60
CA GLN A 219 -6.49 -13.76 2.90
C GLN A 219 -7.70 -12.84 2.96
N ARG A 220 -7.69 -11.81 3.81
CA ARG A 220 -8.64 -10.69 3.69
C ARG A 220 -8.04 -9.60 2.79
N ASP A 221 -8.55 -9.45 1.57
CA ASP A 221 -8.17 -8.40 0.61
C ASP A 221 -9.28 -7.35 0.53
N LEU A 222 -9.02 -6.14 1.05
CA LEU A 222 -9.93 -4.99 1.03
C LEU A 222 -11.36 -5.32 1.50
N GLY A 223 -11.46 -6.10 2.58
CA GLY A 223 -12.71 -6.49 3.21
C GLY A 223 -13.34 -7.79 2.68
N VAL A 224 -12.81 -8.37 1.60
CA VAL A 224 -13.29 -9.61 0.99
C VAL A 224 -12.31 -10.75 1.29
N LEU A 225 -12.82 -11.94 1.61
CA LEU A 225 -11.96 -13.11 1.80
C LEU A 225 -11.54 -13.68 0.44
N VAL A 226 -10.28 -14.03 0.28
CA VAL A 226 -9.68 -14.54 -0.95
C VAL A 226 -9.12 -15.92 -0.63
N HIS A 227 -9.73 -16.97 -1.18
CA HIS A 227 -9.33 -18.35 -0.93
C HIS A 227 -8.38 -18.84 -2.05
N GLN A 228 -7.42 -19.71 -1.71
CA GLN A 228 -6.49 -20.34 -2.65
C GLN A 228 -7.20 -21.10 -3.81
N SER A 229 -8.43 -21.58 -3.59
CA SER A 229 -9.14 -22.53 -4.47
C SER A 229 -10.04 -21.92 -5.56
N GLN A 230 -9.97 -20.63 -5.86
CA GLN A 230 -10.84 -19.93 -6.85
C GLN A 230 -12.38 -20.05 -6.63
N LYS A 231 -12.87 -20.84 -5.67
CA LYS A 231 -14.29 -21.08 -5.47
C LYS A 231 -14.98 -19.83 -4.94
N VAL A 232 -15.64 -19.11 -5.85
CA VAL A 232 -16.51 -17.95 -5.55
C VAL A 232 -17.63 -18.33 -4.59
N SER A 233 -18.08 -19.59 -4.57
CA SER A 233 -19.09 -20.08 -3.63
C SER A 233 -18.69 -19.91 -2.16
N LEU A 234 -17.41 -20.07 -1.82
CA LEU A 234 -16.91 -19.85 -0.46
C LEU A 234 -16.87 -18.35 -0.10
N GLN A 235 -16.55 -17.50 -1.07
CA GLN A 235 -16.59 -16.04 -0.94
C GLN A 235 -18.01 -15.53 -0.68
N VAL A 236 -18.97 -16.03 -1.46
CA VAL A 236 -20.38 -15.62 -1.40
C VAL A 236 -21.08 -16.17 -0.15
N GLN A 237 -20.89 -17.45 0.19
CA GLN A 237 -21.51 -18.05 1.39
C GLN A 237 -21.07 -17.36 2.69
N GLN A 238 -19.81 -16.93 2.79
CA GLN A 238 -19.30 -16.28 4.01
C GLN A 238 -19.67 -14.79 4.12
N GLN A 239 -19.82 -14.09 2.98
CA GLN A 239 -20.39 -12.73 3.00
C GLN A 239 -21.89 -12.73 3.31
N LEU A 240 -22.63 -13.76 2.89
CA LEU A 240 -24.04 -13.94 3.24
C LEU A 240 -24.22 -14.32 4.72
N GLY A 241 -23.33 -15.13 5.31
CA GLY A 241 -23.37 -15.46 6.73
C GLY A 241 -23.21 -14.26 7.69
N ARG A 242 -22.65 -13.14 7.22
CA ARG A 242 -22.59 -11.88 7.98
C ARG A 242 -23.86 -11.04 7.91
N ARG A 243 -24.80 -11.36 7.02
CA ARG A 243 -26.10 -10.66 6.90
C ARG A 243 -27.23 -11.31 7.70
N THR A 244 -27.00 -12.48 8.31
CA THR A 244 -28.03 -13.23 9.07
C THR A 244 -27.99 -12.99 10.58
N VAL A 245 -27.28 -11.94 11.04
CA VAL A 245 -27.38 -11.46 12.43
C VAL A 245 -27.85 -10.00 12.38
N CYS A 246 -29.16 -9.84 12.16
CA CYS A 246 -29.94 -8.68 12.55
C CYS A 246 -31.09 -9.18 13.42
#